data_AF-A0A849RJK6-F1
#
_entry.id   AF-A0A849RJK6-F1
#
_cell.length_a   1.000
_cell.length_b   1.000
_cell.length_c   1.000
_cell.angle_alpha   90.00
_cell.angle_beta   90.00
_cell.angle_gamma   90.00
#
_symmetry.space_group_name_H-M   'P 1'
#
loop_
_entity.id
_entity.type
_entity.pdbx_description
1 polymer ?
#
loop_
_entity_poly.entity_id
_entity_poly.type
_entity_poly.pdbx_seq_one_letter_code
_entity_poly.pdbx_strand_id
1 'polypeptide(L)'
;MLRALMVSLLATALIGGLLYYTLKRSDVVYAQQRESQISQAAQQEAAAVSRAFASMSAVALVVDVAKVQESLVGAWRTNGLADTMVIDHGNRVFAASNAGYVGQQIQDPNWAAIRAQNREVLIRDEPTPGQERITVIEPIQDKGSTIAWARLTFVRPIPQDAVRSPQERLEQVGRIMVPVFVFLVAAIGIAMRFATSRMQQRIQSVVAEAMTDRPSSQDDEISFGDGAVRPDGDSRRAA
;
A
#
# COMPACT_ATOMS: atom_id res chain seq x y z
N MET A 1 32.43 22.72 -9.48
CA MET A 1 31.16 22.35 -10.16
C MET A 1 30.85 20.85 -10.05
N LEU A 2 31.83 19.95 -10.27
CA LEU A 2 31.64 18.48 -10.18
C LEU A 2 31.09 17.98 -8.83
N ARG A 3 31.56 18.54 -7.70
CA ARG A 3 31.12 18.14 -6.35
C ARG A 3 29.63 18.46 -6.08
N ALA A 4 29.13 19.58 -6.60
CA ALA A 4 27.73 19.97 -6.42
C ALA A 4 26.77 19.09 -7.26
N LEU A 5 27.19 18.71 -8.47
CA LEU A 5 26.47 17.74 -9.30
C LEU A 5 26.40 16.37 -8.64
N MET A 6 27.49 15.91 -8.03
CA MET A 6 27.52 14.61 -7.36
C MET A 6 26.57 14.56 -6.14
N VAL A 7 26.52 15.63 -5.34
CA VAL A 7 25.62 15.72 -4.18
C VAL A 7 24.15 15.72 -4.62
N SER A 8 23.82 16.45 -5.69
CA SER A 8 22.45 16.47 -6.24
C SER A 8 22.00 15.11 -6.78
N LEU A 9 22.91 14.40 -7.45
CA LEU A 9 22.63 13.08 -8.02
C LEU A 9 22.41 12.03 -6.91
N LEU A 10 23.21 12.11 -5.84
CA LEU A 10 23.11 11.20 -4.69
C LEU A 10 21.84 11.46 -3.87
N ALA A 11 21.45 12.73 -3.70
CA ALA A 11 20.17 13.10 -3.06
C ALA A 11 18.96 12.61 -3.88
N THR A 12 19.01 12.74 -5.20
CA THR A 12 17.91 12.29 -6.09
C THR A 12 17.76 10.77 -6.08
N ALA A 13 18.88 10.03 -6.08
CA ALA A 13 18.86 8.57 -5.97
C ALA A 13 18.29 8.09 -4.62
N LEU A 14 18.65 8.76 -3.53
CA LEU A 14 18.11 8.43 -2.20
C LEU A 14 16.61 8.70 -2.09
N ILE A 15 16.15 9.86 -2.56
CA ILE A 15 14.72 10.22 -2.52
C ILE A 15 13.90 9.32 -3.44
N GLY A 16 14.40 9.03 -4.64
CA GLY A 16 13.75 8.11 -5.58
C GLY A 16 13.68 6.68 -5.05
N GLY A 17 14.75 6.20 -4.41
CA GLY A 17 14.78 4.89 -3.75
C GLY A 17 13.80 4.78 -2.58
N LEU A 18 13.70 5.83 -1.75
CA LEU A 18 12.77 5.88 -0.63
C LEU A 18 11.31 5.87 -1.11
N LEU A 19 10.99 6.67 -2.14
CA LEU A 19 9.65 6.71 -2.76
C LEU A 19 9.27 5.38 -3.41
N TYR A 20 10.19 4.74 -4.12
CA TYR A 20 9.95 3.41 -4.69
C TYR A 20 9.66 2.38 -3.61
N TYR A 21 10.43 2.42 -2.51
CA TYR A 21 10.24 1.51 -1.39
C TYR A 21 8.90 1.71 -0.68
N THR A 22 8.48 2.96 -0.45
CA THR A 22 7.19 3.26 0.18
C THR A 22 6.01 2.87 -0.71
N LEU A 23 6.08 3.12 -2.01
CA LEU A 23 5.05 2.71 -2.97
C LEU A 23 4.91 1.18 -3.03
N LYS A 24 6.03 0.46 -3.18
CA LYS A 24 6.03 -1.01 -3.20
C LYS A 24 5.45 -1.60 -1.92
N ARG A 25 5.77 -1.00 -0.76
CA ARG A 25 5.21 -1.43 0.53
C ARG A 25 3.71 -1.15 0.61
N SER A 26 3.26 0.02 0.14
CA SER A 26 1.84 0.37 0.16
C SER A 26 0.99 -0.53 -0.73
N ASP A 27 1.47 -0.89 -1.93
CA ASP A 27 0.75 -1.78 -2.84
C ASP A 27 0.49 -3.17 -2.24
N VAL A 28 1.48 -3.72 -1.54
CA VAL A 28 1.34 -5.01 -0.84
C VAL A 28 0.29 -4.92 0.27
N VAL A 29 0.31 -3.84 1.05
CA VAL A 29 -0.65 -3.62 2.13
C VAL A 29 -2.07 -3.44 1.58
N TYR A 30 -2.25 -2.64 0.52
CA TYR A 30 -3.56 -2.46 -0.11
C TYR A 30 -4.10 -3.75 -0.72
N ALA A 31 -3.26 -4.56 -1.36
CA ALA A 31 -3.65 -5.85 -1.90
C ALA A 31 -4.09 -6.82 -0.79
N GLN A 32 -3.31 -6.92 0.29
CA GLN A 32 -3.66 -7.74 1.46
C GLN A 32 -4.95 -7.28 2.14
N GLN A 33 -5.13 -5.97 2.28
CA GLN A 33 -6.32 -5.41 2.92
C GLN A 33 -7.57 -5.65 2.07
N ARG A 34 -7.47 -5.49 0.75
CA ARG A 34 -8.58 -5.79 -0.18
C ARG A 34 -8.96 -7.27 -0.15
N GLU A 35 -7.96 -8.15 -0.15
CA GLU A 35 -8.19 -9.59 -0.06
C GLU A 35 -8.88 -9.95 1.26
N SER A 36 -8.44 -9.37 2.38
CA SER A 36 -9.07 -9.61 3.69
C SER A 36 -10.52 -9.13 3.74
N GLN A 37 -10.86 -8.01 3.11
CA GLN A 37 -12.22 -7.48 3.09
C GLN A 37 -13.14 -8.34 2.21
N ILE A 38 -12.65 -8.73 1.03
CA ILE A 38 -13.39 -9.59 0.10
C ILE A 38 -13.63 -10.99 0.71
N SER A 39 -12.64 -11.50 1.44
CA SER A 39 -12.71 -12.73 2.22
C SER A 39 -13.77 -12.64 3.32
N GLN A 40 -13.73 -11.59 4.15
CA GLN A 40 -14.69 -11.40 5.24
C GLN A 40 -16.12 -11.23 4.73
N ALA A 41 -16.33 -10.47 3.66
CA ALA A 41 -17.64 -10.28 3.08
C ALA A 41 -18.25 -11.61 2.61
N ALA A 42 -17.45 -12.46 1.95
CA ALA A 42 -17.92 -13.77 1.52
C ALA A 42 -18.20 -14.74 2.68
N GLN A 43 -17.42 -14.66 3.76
CA GLN A 43 -17.71 -15.44 4.98
C GLN A 43 -19.03 -15.02 5.61
N GLN A 44 -19.29 -13.71 5.70
CA GLN A 44 -20.54 -13.18 6.23
C GLN A 44 -21.73 -13.58 5.37
N GLU A 45 -21.58 -13.52 4.04
CA GLU A 45 -22.60 -13.98 3.10
C GLU A 45 -22.87 -15.49 3.26
N ALA A 46 -21.83 -16.31 3.28
CA ALA A 46 -21.93 -17.75 3.47
C ALA A 46 -22.62 -18.10 4.80
N ALA A 47 -22.25 -17.41 5.90
CA ALA A 47 -22.88 -17.58 7.20
C ALA A 47 -24.36 -17.18 7.18
N ALA A 48 -24.69 -16.02 6.59
CA ALA A 48 -26.07 -15.54 6.48
C ALA A 48 -26.96 -16.50 5.69
N VAL A 49 -26.47 -17.01 4.55
CA VAL A 49 -27.15 -18.01 3.73
C VAL A 49 -27.35 -19.31 4.50
N SER A 50 -26.31 -19.77 5.21
CA SER A 50 -26.37 -21.02 6.00
C SER A 50 -27.37 -20.94 7.14
N ARG A 51 -27.43 -19.79 7.83
CA ARG A 51 -28.40 -19.54 8.91
C ARG A 51 -29.83 -19.48 8.38
N ALA A 52 -30.04 -18.81 7.26
CA ALA A 52 -31.35 -18.78 6.59
C ALA A 52 -31.77 -20.21 6.22
N PHE A 53 -30.87 -20.98 5.59
CA PHE A 53 -31.11 -22.38 5.24
C PHE A 53 -31.45 -23.24 6.47
N ALA A 54 -30.67 -23.14 7.55
CA ALA A 54 -30.89 -23.91 8.78
C ALA A 54 -32.26 -23.60 9.41
N SER A 55 -32.66 -22.32 9.45
CA SER A 55 -33.96 -21.91 10.00
C SER A 55 -35.14 -22.44 9.17
N MET A 56 -35.05 -22.39 7.84
CA MET A 56 -36.08 -22.94 6.95
C MET A 56 -36.13 -24.46 7.03
N SER A 57 -34.96 -25.10 7.09
CA SER A 57 -34.84 -26.54 7.20
C SER A 57 -35.36 -27.04 8.54
N ALA A 58 -35.23 -26.30 9.65
CA ALA A 58 -35.78 -26.69 10.94
C ALA A 58 -37.29 -26.96 10.86
N VAL A 59 -38.03 -26.05 10.22
CA VAL A 59 -39.48 -26.20 10.03
C VAL A 59 -39.79 -27.38 9.11
N ALA A 60 -39.03 -27.54 8.03
CA ALA A 60 -39.26 -28.59 7.05
C ALA A 60 -38.87 -30.00 7.58
N LEU A 61 -37.79 -30.15 8.34
CA LEU A 61 -37.34 -31.41 8.96
C LEU A 61 -38.34 -31.96 9.96
N VAL A 62 -39.00 -31.09 10.71
CA VAL A 62 -40.05 -31.48 11.67
C VAL A 62 -41.28 -32.02 10.93
N VAL A 63 -41.55 -31.54 9.72
CA VAL A 63 -42.75 -31.86 8.96
C VAL A 63 -42.52 -33.03 7.99
N ASP A 64 -41.51 -32.94 7.14
CA ASP A 64 -41.20 -33.92 6.09
C ASP A 64 -39.78 -33.75 5.52
N VAL A 65 -38.94 -34.78 5.67
CA VAL A 65 -37.57 -34.82 5.13
C VAL A 65 -37.54 -34.75 3.60
N ALA A 66 -38.57 -35.28 2.92
CA ALA A 66 -38.65 -35.24 1.45
C ALA A 66 -38.74 -33.79 0.93
N LYS A 67 -39.43 -32.91 1.66
CA LYS A 67 -39.53 -31.48 1.30
C LYS A 67 -38.20 -30.76 1.43
N VAL A 68 -37.35 -31.16 2.38
CA VAL A 68 -35.99 -30.62 2.52
C VAL A 68 -35.16 -31.02 1.31
N GLN A 69 -35.21 -32.28 0.90
CA GLN A 69 -34.52 -32.77 -0.29
C GLN A 69 -35.00 -32.04 -1.57
N GLU A 70 -36.31 -31.83 -1.72
CA GLU A 70 -36.88 -31.09 -2.85
C GLU A 70 -36.40 -29.63 -2.86
N SER A 71 -36.38 -28.97 -1.69
CA SER A 71 -35.91 -27.59 -1.57
C SER A 71 -34.42 -27.45 -1.90
N LEU A 72 -33.59 -28.44 -1.55
CA LEU A 72 -32.16 -28.46 -1.84
C LEU A 72 -31.86 -28.56 -3.32
N VAL A 73 -32.65 -29.35 -4.06
CA VAL A 73 -32.44 -29.56 -5.50
C VAL A 73 -32.96 -28.37 -6.32
N GLY A 74 -34.03 -27.72 -5.86
CA GLY A 74 -34.72 -26.67 -6.62
C GLY A 74 -34.43 -25.22 -6.20
N ALA A 75 -34.37 -24.93 -4.90
CA ALA A 75 -34.45 -23.55 -4.40
C ALA A 75 -33.10 -22.91 -4.05
N TRP A 76 -32.09 -23.70 -3.71
CA TRP A 76 -30.81 -23.20 -3.17
C TRP A 76 -29.70 -23.16 -4.21
N ARG A 77 -29.89 -22.38 -5.28
CA ARG A 77 -28.83 -22.08 -6.27
C ARG A 77 -28.30 -20.66 -6.06
N THR A 78 -27.51 -20.47 -5.03
CA THR A 78 -26.79 -19.21 -4.80
C THR A 78 -25.41 -19.24 -5.47
N ASN A 79 -24.88 -18.07 -5.81
CA ASN A 79 -23.62 -17.97 -6.55
C ASN A 79 -22.47 -18.53 -5.69
N GLY A 80 -21.72 -19.49 -6.23
CA GLY A 80 -20.62 -20.14 -5.51
C GLY A 80 -21.03 -21.23 -4.51
N LEU A 81 -22.31 -21.55 -4.29
CA LEU A 81 -22.70 -22.72 -3.49
C LEU A 81 -22.44 -24.00 -4.31
N ALA A 82 -21.52 -24.82 -3.83
CA ALA A 82 -21.08 -26.04 -4.51
C ALA A 82 -21.80 -27.29 -3.99
N ASP A 83 -22.04 -27.37 -2.68
CA ASP A 83 -22.77 -28.47 -2.08
C ASP A 83 -23.53 -28.02 -0.84
N THR A 84 -24.60 -28.73 -0.51
CA THR A 84 -25.37 -28.54 0.72
C THR A 84 -25.87 -29.89 1.19
N MET A 85 -25.74 -30.16 2.48
CA MET A 85 -26.22 -31.39 3.08
C MET A 85 -26.79 -31.13 4.47
N VAL A 86 -27.73 -31.97 4.86
CA VAL A 86 -28.32 -32.04 6.19
C VAL A 86 -27.92 -33.36 6.81
N ILE A 87 -27.32 -33.29 7.99
CA ILE A 87 -26.73 -34.42 8.70
C ILE A 87 -27.46 -34.62 10.02
N ASP A 88 -27.81 -35.87 10.31
CA ASP A 88 -28.52 -36.25 11.53
C ASP A 88 -27.59 -36.43 12.75
N HIS A 89 -28.19 -36.72 13.91
CA HIS A 89 -27.47 -37.08 15.14
C HIS A 89 -26.65 -38.37 15.03
N GLY A 90 -26.96 -39.26 14.09
CA GLY A 90 -26.23 -40.47 13.78
C GLY A 90 -25.06 -40.29 12.80
N ASN A 91 -24.70 -39.05 12.44
CA ASN A 91 -23.70 -38.72 11.41
C ASN A 91 -24.09 -39.15 10.01
N ARG A 92 -25.37 -39.40 9.76
CA ARG A 92 -25.87 -39.81 8.45
C ARG A 92 -26.47 -38.61 7.73
N VAL A 93 -26.22 -38.53 6.44
CA VAL A 93 -26.80 -37.50 5.59
C VAL A 93 -28.26 -37.86 5.29
N PHE A 94 -29.19 -36.98 5.64
CA PHE A 94 -30.62 -37.15 5.36
C PHE A 94 -31.05 -36.49 4.05
N ALA A 95 -30.46 -35.35 3.75
CA ALA A 95 -30.76 -34.64 2.52
C ALA A 95 -29.48 -34.00 2.00
N ALA A 96 -29.29 -34.00 0.69
CA ALA A 96 -28.13 -33.38 0.07
C ALA A 96 -28.45 -32.85 -1.32
N SER A 97 -27.76 -31.79 -1.72
CA SER A 97 -27.86 -31.23 -3.07
C SER A 97 -27.50 -32.28 -4.13
N ASN A 98 -26.49 -33.10 -3.82
CA ASN A 98 -26.18 -34.32 -4.56
C ASN A 98 -26.78 -35.54 -3.85
N ALA A 99 -27.79 -36.14 -4.47
CA ALA A 99 -28.51 -37.30 -3.95
C ALA A 99 -27.61 -38.52 -3.65
N GLY A 100 -26.44 -38.62 -4.30
CA GLY A 100 -25.48 -39.69 -4.05
C GLY A 100 -24.92 -39.71 -2.62
N TYR A 101 -24.95 -38.58 -1.91
CA TYR A 101 -24.51 -38.50 -0.51
C TYR A 101 -25.58 -38.92 0.50
N VAL A 102 -26.85 -38.97 0.10
CA VAL A 102 -27.94 -39.31 1.02
C VAL A 102 -27.76 -40.74 1.54
N GLY A 103 -27.90 -40.90 2.85
CA GLY A 103 -27.68 -42.18 3.54
C GLY A 103 -26.21 -42.49 3.86
N GLN A 104 -25.25 -41.72 3.34
CA GLN A 104 -23.84 -41.90 3.69
C GLN A 104 -23.54 -41.40 5.10
N GLN A 105 -22.54 -42.00 5.73
CA GLN A 105 -22.04 -41.56 7.03
C GLN A 105 -20.86 -40.61 6.83
N ILE A 106 -20.85 -39.50 7.57
CA ILE A 106 -19.76 -38.53 7.56
C ILE A 106 -18.51 -39.17 8.15
N GLN A 107 -17.43 -39.21 7.36
CA GLN A 107 -16.13 -39.78 7.74
C GLN A 107 -15.12 -38.71 8.19
N ASP A 108 -15.55 -37.46 8.38
CA ASP A 108 -14.66 -36.38 8.80
C ASP A 108 -14.22 -36.58 10.27
N PRO A 109 -12.90 -36.72 10.53
CA PRO A 109 -12.38 -36.94 11.89
C PRO A 109 -12.69 -35.79 12.85
N ASN A 110 -12.87 -34.56 12.34
CA ASN A 110 -13.18 -33.39 13.16
C ASN A 110 -14.68 -33.22 13.42
N TRP A 111 -15.52 -34.04 12.78
CA TRP A 111 -16.98 -33.90 12.85
C TRP A 111 -17.53 -33.99 14.29
N ALA A 112 -17.00 -34.91 15.10
CA ALA A 112 -17.40 -35.03 16.50
C ALA A 112 -17.13 -33.74 17.30
N ALA A 113 -15.96 -33.12 17.08
CA ALA A 113 -15.59 -31.87 17.72
C ALA A 113 -16.44 -30.69 17.24
N ILE A 114 -16.84 -30.67 15.96
CA ILE A 114 -17.70 -29.63 15.40
C ILE A 114 -19.10 -29.71 16.02
N ARG A 115 -19.70 -30.91 16.07
CA ARG A 115 -21.03 -31.10 16.66
C ARG A 115 -21.06 -30.76 18.15
N ALA A 116 -20.01 -31.10 18.89
CA ALA A 116 -19.90 -30.81 20.32
C ALA A 116 -19.96 -29.31 20.63
N GLN A 117 -19.56 -28.44 19.68
CA GLN A 117 -19.62 -26.99 19.88
C GLN A 117 -21.04 -26.41 19.80
N ASN A 118 -21.98 -27.15 19.19
CA ASN A 118 -23.39 -26.78 19.06
C ASN A 118 -23.65 -25.32 18.61
N ARG A 119 -22.80 -24.80 17.73
CA ARG A 119 -22.83 -23.43 17.20
C ARG A 119 -22.39 -23.41 15.75
N GLU A 120 -22.58 -22.28 15.08
CA GLU A 120 -22.02 -22.02 13.75
C GLU A 120 -20.50 -22.27 13.75
N VAL A 121 -20.03 -23.10 12.83
CA VAL A 121 -18.60 -23.33 12.60
C VAL A 121 -18.29 -23.03 11.14
N LEU A 122 -17.33 -22.12 10.93
CA LEU A 122 -16.84 -21.77 9.61
C LEU A 122 -15.43 -22.34 9.42
N ILE A 123 -15.28 -23.16 8.38
CA ILE A 123 -14.03 -23.80 7.99
C ILE A 123 -13.61 -23.25 6.65
N ARG A 124 -12.38 -22.75 6.57
CA ARG A 124 -11.77 -22.24 5.34
C ARG A 124 -10.66 -23.16 4.91
N ASP A 125 -10.69 -23.57 3.65
CA ASP A 125 -9.65 -24.37 3.05
C ASP A 125 -9.44 -24.05 1.57
N GLU A 126 -8.29 -24.46 1.04
CA GLU A 126 -7.92 -24.27 -0.36
C GLU A 126 -7.75 -25.66 -0.99
N PRO A 127 -8.84 -26.28 -1.49
CA PRO A 127 -8.77 -27.62 -2.07
C PRO A 127 -7.94 -27.68 -3.35
N THR A 128 -7.79 -26.56 -4.04
CA THR A 128 -7.00 -26.42 -5.27
C THR A 128 -6.39 -25.03 -5.29
N PRO A 129 -5.12 -24.88 -5.74
CA PRO A 129 -4.48 -23.57 -5.80
C PRO A 129 -5.32 -22.52 -6.53
N GLY A 130 -5.57 -21.39 -5.89
CA GLY A 130 -6.39 -20.30 -6.44
C GLY A 130 -7.91 -20.50 -6.28
N GLN A 131 -8.35 -21.50 -5.52
CA GLN A 131 -9.77 -21.72 -5.23
C GLN A 131 -10.00 -21.82 -3.73
N GLU A 132 -10.72 -20.84 -3.19
CA GLU A 132 -11.12 -20.83 -1.79
C GLU A 132 -12.41 -21.62 -1.63
N ARG A 133 -12.41 -22.54 -0.66
CA ARG A 133 -13.60 -23.22 -0.19
C ARG A 133 -13.92 -22.76 1.23
N ILE A 134 -15.18 -22.39 1.42
CA ILE A 134 -15.75 -22.00 2.70
C ILE A 134 -16.83 -23.03 3.02
N THR A 135 -16.62 -23.82 4.07
CA THR A 135 -17.62 -24.74 4.58
C THR A 135 -18.21 -24.17 5.85
N VAL A 136 -19.51 -23.94 5.86
CA VAL A 136 -20.26 -23.48 7.03
C VAL A 136 -21.10 -24.63 7.55
N ILE A 137 -21.01 -24.88 8.85
CA ILE A 137 -21.76 -25.92 9.54
C ILE A 137 -22.62 -25.23 10.59
N GLU A 138 -23.93 -25.29 10.38
CA GLU A 138 -24.93 -24.60 11.21
C GLU A 138 -25.82 -25.64 11.90
N PRO A 139 -26.00 -25.58 13.23
CA PRO A 139 -26.92 -26.44 13.93
C PRO A 139 -28.36 -26.06 13.58
N ILE A 140 -29.15 -27.05 13.18
CA ILE A 140 -30.60 -26.91 12.97
C ILE A 140 -31.26 -27.15 14.32
N GLN A 141 -31.91 -26.14 14.88
CA GLN A 141 -32.54 -26.21 16.19
C GLN A 141 -34.07 -26.19 16.08
N ASP A 142 -34.72 -27.04 16.86
CA ASP A 142 -36.16 -26.97 17.15
C ASP A 142 -36.37 -26.85 18.65
N LYS A 143 -37.16 -25.85 19.07
CA LYS A 143 -37.47 -25.57 20.49
C LYS A 143 -36.25 -25.53 21.43
N GLY A 144 -35.10 -25.06 20.93
CA GLY A 144 -33.85 -24.98 21.70
C GLY A 144 -33.03 -26.27 21.77
N SER A 145 -33.47 -27.34 21.11
CA SER A 145 -32.69 -28.57 20.93
C SER A 145 -32.20 -28.67 19.49
N THR A 146 -30.92 -29.00 19.31
CA THR A 146 -30.38 -29.28 17.98
C THR A 146 -30.92 -30.62 17.49
N ILE A 147 -31.52 -30.64 16.32
CA ILE A 147 -32.14 -31.83 15.70
C ILE A 147 -31.33 -32.38 14.52
N ALA A 148 -30.51 -31.54 13.90
CA ALA A 148 -29.64 -31.87 12.77
C ALA A 148 -28.56 -30.80 12.60
N TRP A 149 -27.66 -30.99 11.63
CA TRP A 149 -26.68 -29.99 11.20
C TRP A 149 -26.79 -29.77 9.70
N ALA A 150 -26.89 -28.51 9.30
CA ALA A 150 -26.73 -28.10 7.91
C ALA A 150 -25.26 -27.85 7.63
N ARG A 151 -24.73 -28.46 6.57
CA ARG A 151 -23.39 -28.16 6.05
C ARG A 151 -23.54 -27.59 4.64
N LEU A 152 -23.11 -26.35 4.47
CA LEU A 152 -23.08 -25.67 3.19
C LEU A 152 -21.62 -25.46 2.79
N THR A 153 -21.29 -25.81 1.55
CA THR A 153 -19.94 -25.64 1.01
C THR A 153 -20.01 -24.67 -0.16
N PHE A 154 -19.32 -23.54 0.00
CA PHE A 154 -19.16 -22.51 -1.01
C PHE A 154 -17.75 -22.62 -1.59
N VAL A 155 -17.65 -22.45 -2.90
CA VAL A 155 -16.40 -22.51 -3.63
C VAL A 155 -16.32 -21.27 -4.52
N ARG A 156 -15.21 -20.54 -4.41
CA ARG A 156 -14.97 -19.33 -5.18
C ARG A 156 -13.55 -19.26 -5.69
N PRO A 157 -13.31 -18.62 -6.86
CA PRO A 157 -11.96 -18.28 -7.26
C PRO A 157 -11.39 -17.24 -6.29
N ILE A 158 -10.14 -17.44 -5.87
CA ILE A 158 -9.33 -16.41 -5.23
C ILE A 158 -8.88 -15.48 -6.36
N PRO A 159 -9.25 -14.19 -6.34
CA PRO A 159 -8.77 -13.25 -7.35
C PRO A 159 -7.24 -13.22 -7.31
N GLN A 160 -6.57 -13.73 -8.34
CA GLN A 160 -5.11 -13.60 -8.49
C GLN A 160 -4.67 -12.18 -8.89
N ASP A 161 -5.59 -11.21 -8.82
CA ASP A 161 -5.37 -9.79 -9.11
C ASP A 161 -4.63 -9.08 -7.96
N ALA A 162 -3.37 -9.47 -7.71
CA ALA A 162 -2.50 -8.71 -6.83
C ALA A 162 -1.04 -8.65 -7.29
N VAL A 163 -0.68 -9.24 -8.43
CA VAL A 163 0.54 -8.85 -9.14
C VAL A 163 0.14 -7.95 -10.29
N ARG A 164 -0.21 -6.69 -9.94
CA ARG A 164 -0.36 -5.58 -10.90
C ARG A 164 0.75 -5.70 -11.94
N SER A 165 0.39 -5.73 -13.22
CA SER A 165 1.35 -6.04 -14.28
C SER A 165 2.53 -5.06 -14.20
N PRO A 166 3.77 -5.48 -14.56
CA PRO A 166 4.93 -4.58 -14.51
C PRO A 166 4.70 -3.25 -15.24
N GLN A 167 3.87 -3.27 -16.29
CA GLN A 167 3.49 -2.11 -17.09
C GLN A 167 2.57 -1.12 -16.35
N GLU A 168 1.53 -1.60 -15.66
CA GLU A 168 0.66 -0.73 -14.84
C GLU A 168 1.41 -0.12 -13.64
N ARG A 169 2.40 -0.86 -13.08
CA ARG A 169 3.33 -0.32 -12.08
C ARG A 169 4.18 0.80 -12.65
N LEU A 170 4.69 0.64 -13.87
CA LEU A 170 5.49 1.64 -14.57
C LEU A 170 4.67 2.90 -14.91
N GLU A 171 3.42 2.75 -15.32
CA GLU A 171 2.56 3.87 -15.66
C GLU A 171 2.16 4.70 -14.43
N GLN A 172 1.84 4.03 -13.32
CA GLN A 172 1.51 4.70 -12.05
C GLN A 172 2.75 5.35 -11.41
N VAL A 173 3.91 4.67 -11.43
CA VAL A 173 5.18 5.25 -11.01
C VAL A 173 5.53 6.45 -11.90
N GLY A 174 5.33 6.35 -13.22
CA GLY A 174 5.54 7.46 -14.16
C GLY A 174 4.68 8.67 -13.85
N ARG A 175 3.39 8.47 -13.56
CA ARG A 175 2.45 9.55 -13.21
C ARG A 175 2.84 10.31 -11.93
N ILE A 176 3.48 9.63 -10.97
CA ILE A 176 3.93 10.24 -9.71
C ILE A 176 5.36 10.81 -9.83
N MET A 177 6.24 10.18 -10.61
CA MET A 177 7.63 10.61 -10.81
C MET A 177 7.74 11.89 -11.64
N VAL A 178 6.89 12.07 -12.65
CA VAL A 178 6.91 13.26 -13.52
C VAL A 178 6.79 14.58 -12.74
N PRO A 179 5.78 14.80 -11.86
CA PRO A 179 5.68 16.06 -11.11
C PRO A 179 6.81 16.26 -10.10
N VAL A 180 7.31 15.19 -9.48
CA VAL A 180 8.47 15.27 -8.55
C VAL A 180 9.72 15.70 -9.30
N PHE A 181 9.96 15.16 -10.49
CA PHE A 181 11.09 15.52 -11.33
C PHE A 181 11.01 16.98 -11.79
N VAL A 182 9.82 17.43 -12.21
CA VAL A 182 9.57 18.83 -12.60
C VAL A 182 9.81 19.79 -11.43
N PHE A 183 9.31 19.47 -10.23
CA PHE A 183 9.56 20.28 -9.04
C PHE A 183 11.04 20.36 -8.68
N LEU A 184 11.77 19.26 -8.84
CA LEU A 184 13.18 19.19 -8.51
C LEU A 184 14.03 20.00 -9.50
N VAL A 185 13.72 19.93 -10.80
CA VAL A 185 14.35 20.78 -11.82
C VAL A 185 14.05 22.26 -11.57
N ALA A 186 12.81 22.60 -11.21
CA ALA A 186 12.43 23.97 -10.87
C ALA A 186 13.18 24.48 -9.63
N ALA A 187 13.28 23.68 -8.57
CA ALA A 187 14.00 24.02 -7.34
C ALA A 187 15.50 24.22 -7.59
N ILE A 188 16.13 23.37 -8.42
CA ILE A 188 17.53 23.54 -8.83
C ILE A 188 17.72 24.84 -9.62
N GLY A 189 16.83 25.12 -10.58
CA GLY A 189 16.87 26.37 -11.35
C GLY A 189 16.73 27.61 -10.47
N ILE A 190 15.84 27.57 -9.48
CA ILE A 190 15.66 28.64 -8.50
C ILE A 190 16.92 28.80 -7.64
N ALA A 191 17.49 27.71 -7.12
CA ALA A 191 18.70 27.74 -6.30
C ALA A 191 19.91 28.28 -7.07
N MET A 192 20.08 27.88 -8.35
CA MET A 192 21.11 28.43 -9.23
C MET A 192 20.90 29.94 -9.44
N ARG A 193 19.66 30.38 -9.70
CA ARG A 193 19.33 31.79 -9.88
C ARG A 193 19.68 32.63 -8.65
N PHE A 194 19.38 32.13 -7.44
CA PHE A 194 19.74 32.75 -6.17
C PHE A 194 21.25 32.74 -5.89
N ALA A 195 21.98 31.71 -6.34
CA ALA A 195 23.43 31.65 -6.20
C ALA A 195 24.11 32.68 -7.12
N THR A 196 23.67 32.82 -8.37
CA THR A 196 24.17 33.84 -9.29
C THR A 196 23.85 35.26 -8.83
N SER A 197 22.67 35.52 -8.25
CA SER A 197 22.32 36.86 -7.77
C SER A 197 23.20 37.30 -6.59
N ARG A 198 23.54 36.37 -5.68
CA ARG A 198 24.47 36.65 -4.57
C ARG A 198 25.91 36.89 -5.05
N MET A 199 26.33 36.22 -6.12
CA MET A 199 27.65 36.44 -6.73
C MET A 199 27.75 37.85 -7.35
N GLN A 200 26.67 38.30 -8.02
CA GLN A 200 26.60 39.64 -8.59
C GLN A 200 26.61 40.74 -7.50
N GLN A 201 25.94 40.52 -6.36
CA GLN A 201 25.98 41.45 -5.23
C GLN A 201 27.39 41.60 -4.62
N ARG A 202 28.19 40.53 -4.59
CA ARG A 202 29.59 40.60 -4.11
C ARG A 202 30.53 41.29 -5.09
N ILE A 203 30.28 41.19 -6.39
CA ILE A 203 31.08 41.92 -7.39
C ILE A 203 30.75 43.40 -7.33
N GLN A 204 29.47 43.76 -7.15
CA GLN A 204 29.08 45.17 -6.98
C GLN A 204 29.61 45.79 -5.69
N SER A 205 29.67 45.04 -4.57
CA SER A 205 30.25 45.57 -3.32
C SER A 205 31.75 45.84 -3.47
N VAL A 206 32.49 44.95 -4.13
CA VAL A 206 33.94 45.14 -4.35
C VAL A 206 34.22 46.27 -5.35
N VAL A 207 33.40 46.44 -6.38
CA VAL A 207 33.54 47.56 -7.34
C VAL A 207 33.16 48.90 -6.70
N ALA A 208 32.13 48.93 -5.85
CA ALA A 208 31.75 50.13 -5.10
C ALA A 208 32.83 50.52 -4.06
N GLU A 209 33.43 49.53 -3.39
CA GLU A 209 34.52 49.73 -2.43
C GLU A 209 35.80 50.19 -3.15
N ALA A 210 36.12 49.63 -4.32
CA ALA A 210 37.24 50.09 -5.15
C ALA A 210 37.03 51.48 -5.81
N MET A 211 35.78 51.93 -5.99
CA MET A 211 35.47 53.30 -6.44
C MET A 211 35.54 54.33 -5.31
N THR A 212 35.43 53.88 -4.06
CA THR A 212 35.52 54.75 -2.87
C THR A 212 36.98 54.95 -2.44
N ASP A 213 37.88 54.03 -2.80
CA ASP A 213 39.31 54.08 -2.45
C ASP A 213 40.19 54.73 -3.54
N ARG A 214 39.69 55.81 -4.17
CA ARG A 214 40.48 56.64 -5.07
C ARG A 214 41.23 57.67 -4.22
N PRO A 215 42.58 57.66 -4.19
CA PRO A 215 43.35 58.44 -3.22
C PRO A 215 43.25 59.93 -3.53
N SER A 216 42.67 60.70 -2.60
CA SER A 216 42.90 62.13 -2.51
C SER A 216 44.22 62.36 -1.79
N SER A 217 45.30 62.47 -2.56
CA SER A 217 46.50 63.16 -2.14
C SER A 217 47.16 63.74 -3.37
N GLN A 218 47.46 65.03 -3.32
CA GLN A 218 48.42 65.77 -4.15
C GLN A 218 47.82 66.64 -5.27
N ASP A 219 47.63 67.92 -4.94
CA ASP A 219 48.11 69.15 -5.61
C ASP A 219 47.41 70.31 -4.87
N ASP A 220 48.06 71.27 -4.21
CA ASP A 220 49.17 72.15 -4.60
C ASP A 220 49.95 72.55 -3.32
N GLU A 221 51.23 72.95 -3.32
CA GLU A 221 51.68 74.13 -4.06
C GLU A 221 53.20 74.14 -4.22
N ILE A 222 53.61 74.13 -5.49
CA ILE A 222 54.93 74.56 -5.96
C ILE A 222 54.86 76.09 -6.03
N SER A 223 55.62 76.80 -5.19
CA SER A 223 55.90 78.22 -5.37
C SER A 223 57.30 78.41 -5.96
N PHE A 224 57.33 78.92 -7.18
CA PHE A 224 58.53 79.33 -7.91
C PHE A 224 59.00 80.71 -7.41
N GLY A 225 60.32 80.88 -7.23
CA GLY A 225 60.96 82.17 -7.52
C GLY A 225 62.11 82.62 -6.62
N ASP A 226 63.32 82.55 -7.19
CA ASP A 226 64.28 83.66 -7.32
C ASP A 226 65.63 83.56 -6.57
N GLY A 227 66.69 83.81 -7.35
CA GLY A 227 68.09 84.06 -6.99
C GLY A 227 68.87 82.90 -6.33
N ALA A 228 70.16 82.71 -6.50
CA ALA A 228 71.22 83.23 -7.36
C ALA A 228 72.51 82.54 -6.85
N VAL A 229 73.40 82.13 -7.77
CA VAL A 229 74.88 82.13 -7.60
C VAL A 229 75.46 81.14 -6.56
N ARG A 230 75.99 79.98 -6.98
CA ARG A 230 77.42 79.64 -7.25
C ARG A 230 78.24 79.30 -5.98
N PRO A 231 79.40 78.60 -6.09
CA PRO A 231 79.77 77.45 -5.25
C PRO A 231 81.09 77.72 -4.50
N ASP A 232 81.82 76.66 -4.14
CA ASP A 232 83.05 76.62 -3.35
C ASP A 232 82.81 76.79 -1.85
N GLY A 233 83.54 76.14 -0.96
CA GLY A 233 84.65 75.22 -1.04
C GLY A 233 84.84 74.74 0.39
N ASP A 234 85.19 73.48 0.56
CA ASP A 234 86.49 73.14 1.13
C ASP A 234 86.54 73.13 2.67
N SER A 235 87.38 72.21 3.14
CA SER A 235 88.09 72.27 4.41
C SER A 235 87.36 71.99 5.73
N ARG A 236 87.61 70.75 6.18
CA ARG A 236 88.42 70.44 7.39
C ARG A 236 87.84 70.71 8.80
N ARG A 237 87.84 69.56 9.52
CA ARG A 237 88.45 69.28 10.84
C ARG A 237 87.85 69.84 12.13
N ALA A 238 87.91 68.92 13.10
CA ALA A 238 88.22 69.09 14.53
C ALA A 238 87.07 69.68 15.36
N ALA A 239 86.83 69.24 16.58
CA ALA A 239 87.32 68.15 17.41
C ALA A 239 86.22 67.87 18.45
#